data_AF-A0A3D5FPW0-F1
#
_entry.id   AF-A0A3D5FPW0-F1
#
_cell.length_a   1.000
_cell.length_b   1.000
_cell.length_c   1.000
_cell.angle_alpha   90.00
_cell.angle_beta   90.00
_cell.angle_gamma   90.00
#
_symmetry.space_group_name_H-M   'P 1'
#
loop_
_entity.id
_entity.type
_entity.pdbx_description
1 polymer ?
#
loop_
_entity_poly.entity_id
_entity_poly.type
_entity_poly.pdbx_seq_one_letter_code
_entity_poly.pdbx_strand_id
1 'polypeptide(L)'
;MGSVLSRDRADVLCFRSAPLERALTVIGEPRLDLHIICDRQDSDLVARLCVEEPTGAVICLSLGSIRCRFRNSASTPEPLSPGDPTSSVFDLGRRPTPSLLEAVSW
;
A
#
# COMPACT_ATOMS: atom_id res chain seq x y z
N MET A 1 -17.41 7.49 13.28
CA MET A 1 -16.40 6.54 13.81
C MET A 1 -15.19 6.66 12.91
N GLY A 2 -14.24 7.51 13.28
CA GLY A 2 -13.16 7.97 12.39
C GLY A 2 -12.23 6.82 12.02
N SER A 3 -12.02 6.62 10.72
CA SER A 3 -10.90 5.82 10.21
C SER A 3 -9.62 6.49 10.73
N VAL A 4 -9.03 5.91 11.78
CA VAL A 4 -7.74 6.36 12.30
C VAL A 4 -6.74 6.08 11.19
N LEU A 5 -6.42 7.12 10.44
CA LEU A 5 -5.09 7.23 9.87
C LEU A 5 -4.13 7.02 11.01
N SER A 6 -3.32 5.97 10.95
CA SER A 6 -2.19 5.78 11.84
C SER A 6 -1.08 6.82 11.57
N ARG A 7 -1.42 8.05 11.19
CA ARG A 7 -0.48 9.14 10.88
C ARG A 7 0.40 9.49 12.07
N ASP A 8 -0.13 9.30 13.28
CA ASP A 8 0.61 9.58 14.52
C ASP A 8 1.54 8.42 14.91
N ARG A 9 1.52 7.31 14.15
CA ARG A 9 2.41 6.16 14.35
C ARG A 9 3.68 6.37 13.54
N ALA A 10 4.81 6.51 14.24
CA ALA A 10 6.13 6.67 13.64
C ALA A 10 6.56 5.51 12.72
N ASP A 11 5.95 4.34 12.88
CA ASP A 11 6.17 3.12 12.10
C ASP A 11 5.26 2.99 10.87
N VAL A 12 4.45 4.01 10.56
CA VAL A 12 3.60 4.01 9.36
C VAL A 12 4.04 5.10 8.40
N LEU A 13 4.65 4.67 7.31
CA LEU A 13 5.01 5.57 6.20
C LEU A 13 3.75 5.93 5.40
N CYS A 14 3.53 7.23 5.21
CA CYS A 14 2.41 7.76 4.46
C CYS A 14 2.91 8.57 3.25
N PHE A 15 2.60 8.11 2.04
CA PHE A 15 2.86 8.84 0.80
C PHE A 15 1.57 9.47 0.29
N ARG A 16 1.64 10.74 -0.13
CA ARG A 16 0.46 11.50 -0.57
C ARG A 16 0.78 12.22 -1.88
N SER A 17 -0.15 12.17 -2.83
CA SER A 17 -0.11 13.02 -4.02
C SER A 17 -0.46 14.47 -3.66
N ALA A 18 -0.29 15.38 -4.62
CA ALA A 18 -1.03 16.63 -4.59
C ALA A 18 -2.56 16.36 -4.66
N PRO A 19 -3.41 17.31 -4.25
CA PRO A 19 -4.85 17.23 -4.49
C PRO A 19 -5.14 16.90 -5.95
N LEU A 20 -6.12 16.02 -6.19
CA LEU A 20 -6.52 15.68 -7.55
C LEU A 20 -7.25 16.86 -8.20
N GLU A 21 -6.77 17.33 -9.34
CA GLU A 21 -7.40 18.43 -10.08
C GLU A 21 -8.71 18.02 -10.79
N ARG A 22 -8.91 16.72 -11.00
CA ARG A 22 -10.08 16.12 -11.64
C ARG A 22 -10.27 14.68 -11.20
N ALA A 23 -11.47 14.15 -11.40
CA ALA A 23 -11.80 12.78 -11.02
C ALA A 23 -10.86 11.77 -11.69
N LEU A 24 -10.44 10.78 -10.92
CA LEU A 24 -9.53 9.71 -11.32
C LEU A 24 -10.19 8.35 -11.09
N THR A 25 -10.69 7.75 -12.15
CA THR A 25 -11.22 6.40 -12.09
C THR A 25 -10.09 5.37 -12.02
N VAL A 26 -10.09 4.51 -10.99
CA VAL A 26 -9.12 3.42 -10.83
C VAL A 26 -9.86 2.07 -10.90
N ILE A 27 -9.69 1.35 -12.01
CA ILE A 27 -10.32 0.04 -12.23
C ILE A 27 -9.23 -1.00 -12.42
N GLY A 28 -9.33 -2.10 -11.68
CA GLY A 28 -8.39 -3.21 -11.73
C GLY A 28 -7.78 -3.49 -10.37
N GLU A 29 -6.72 -4.30 -10.37
CA GLU A 29 -5.96 -4.67 -9.17
C GLU A 29 -4.67 -3.82 -9.11
N PRO A 30 -4.56 -2.87 -8.18
CA PRO A 30 -3.36 -2.07 -8.04
C PRO A 30 -2.19 -2.95 -7.60
N ARG A 31 -1.03 -2.76 -8.21
CA ARG A 31 0.21 -3.46 -7.86
C ARG A 31 1.19 -2.47 -7.25
N LEU A 32 1.79 -2.82 -6.12
CA LEU A 32 2.83 -2.04 -5.46
C LEU A 32 4.19 -2.61 -5.81
N ASP A 33 5.08 -1.75 -6.32
CA ASP A 33 6.51 -2.01 -6.49
C ASP A 33 7.27 -1.13 -5.49
N LEU A 34 8.14 -1.74 -4.69
CA LEU A 34 8.94 -1.03 -3.72
C LEU A 34 10.33 -1.65 -3.54
N HIS A 35 11.25 -0.81 -3.08
CA HIS A 35 12.58 -1.21 -2.62
C HIS A 35 12.67 -1.05 -1.11
N ILE A 36 13.17 -2.07 -0.42
CA ILE A 36 13.36 -2.07 1.03
C ILE A 36 14.78 -2.47 1.40
N ILE A 37 15.22 -2.02 2.57
CA ILE A 37 16.36 -2.58 3.28
C ILE A 37 15.82 -3.04 4.64
N CYS A 38 16.12 -4.28 5.02
CA CYS A 38 15.71 -4.85 6.31
C CYS A 38 16.97 -5.28 7.07
N ASP A 39 17.01 -5.06 8.38
CA ASP A 39 18.06 -5.54 9.28
C ASP A 39 17.84 -7.00 9.72
N ARG A 40 16.72 -7.62 9.32
CA ARG A 40 16.33 -8.99 9.63
C ARG A 40 16.20 -9.84 8.38
N GLN A 41 16.23 -11.16 8.57
CA GLN A 41 16.09 -12.15 7.49
C GLN A 41 14.67 -12.27 6.95
N ASP A 42 13.67 -11.66 7.61
CA ASP A 42 12.30 -11.64 7.14
C ASP A 42 11.53 -10.48 7.79
N SER A 43 10.52 -9.99 7.07
CA SER A 43 9.59 -8.97 7.53
C SER A 43 8.27 -9.09 6.76
N ASP A 44 7.19 -8.58 7.33
CA ASP A 44 5.93 -8.40 6.63
C ASP A 44 5.87 -6.97 6.06
N LEU A 45 5.43 -6.85 4.81
CA LEU A 45 5.11 -5.59 4.17
C LEU A 45 3.59 -5.51 4.05
N VAL A 46 3.02 -4.39 4.50
CA VAL A 46 1.58 -4.13 4.43
C VAL A 46 1.39 -2.75 3.82
N ALA A 47 0.52 -2.65 2.82
CA ALA A 47 0.27 -1.39 2.15
C ALA A 47 -1.23 -1.20 1.88
N ARG A 48 -1.66 0.05 1.99
CA ARG A 48 -3.05 0.47 1.74
C ARG A 48 -3.06 1.53 0.66
N LEU A 49 -3.86 1.31 -0.38
CA LEU A 49 -4.28 2.38 -1.27
C LEU A 49 -5.51 3.05 -0.65
N CYS A 50 -5.44 4.35 -0.40
CA CYS A 50 -6.52 5.09 0.24
C CYS A 50 -6.88 6.35 -0.56
N VAL A 51 -8.10 6.84 -0.35
CA VAL A 51 -8.52 8.19 -0.76
C VAL A 51 -8.75 9.04 0.49
N GLU A 52 -8.31 10.29 0.44
CA GLU A 52 -8.59 11.30 1.45
C GLU A 52 -9.69 12.22 0.95
N GLU A 53 -10.78 12.29 1.68
CA GLU A 53 -11.89 13.20 1.40
C GLU A 53 -11.59 14.62 1.91
N PRO A 54 -12.24 15.66 1.36
CA PRO A 54 -12.07 17.04 1.83
C PRO A 54 -12.38 17.24 3.32
N THR A 55 -13.23 16.38 3.89
CA THR A 55 -13.55 16.36 5.32
C THR A 55 -12.41 15.85 6.21
N GLY A 56 -11.31 15.38 5.60
CA GLY A 56 -10.16 14.75 6.26
C GLY A 56 -10.34 13.26 6.52
N ALA A 57 -11.49 12.67 6.15
CA ALA A 57 -11.70 11.24 6.24
C ALA A 57 -10.78 10.49 5.26
N VAL A 58 -10.18 9.38 5.70
CA VAL A 58 -9.39 8.51 4.81
C VAL A 58 -10.01 7.14 4.70
N ILE A 59 -10.39 6.81 3.47
CA ILE A 59 -11.09 5.59 3.11
C ILE A 59 -10.08 4.65 2.46
N CYS A 60 -9.98 3.43 3.00
CA CYS A 60 -9.18 2.38 2.40
C CYS A 60 -9.90 1.85 1.15
N LEU A 61 -9.27 2.00 -0.01
CA LEU A 61 -9.78 1.47 -1.27
C LEU A 61 -9.32 0.03 -1.48
N SER A 62 -8.02 -0.21 -1.23
CA SER A 62 -7.45 -1.55 -1.29
C SER A 62 -6.32 -1.75 -0.28
N LEU A 63 -6.08 -3.01 0.07
CA LEU A 63 -5.09 -3.45 1.04
C LEU A 63 -4.38 -4.68 0.47
N GLY A 64 -3.05 -4.69 0.56
CA GLY A 64 -2.23 -5.84 0.24
C GLY A 64 -1.18 -6.08 1.32
N SER A 65 -0.68 -7.31 1.35
CA SER A 65 0.45 -7.66 2.19
C SER A 65 1.26 -8.79 1.58
N ILE A 66 2.57 -8.76 1.78
CA ILE A 66 3.46 -9.86 1.45
C ILE A 66 4.45 -10.08 2.59
N ARG A 67 4.79 -11.34 2.85
CA ARG A 67 5.93 -11.68 3.69
C ARG A 67 7.17 -11.77 2.81
N CYS A 68 8.24 -11.07 3.20
CA CYS A 68 9.42 -10.89 2.37
C CYS A 68 10.05 -12.21 1.93
N ARG A 69 10.00 -13.27 2.76
CA ARG A 69 10.51 -14.58 2.35
C ARG A 69 9.79 -15.19 1.14
N PHE A 70 8.55 -14.78 0.86
CA PHE A 70 7.76 -15.28 -0.28
C PHE A 70 7.72 -14.31 -1.46
N ARG A 71 8.60 -13.31 -1.48
CA ARG A 71 8.65 -12.27 -2.54
C ARG A 71 8.89 -12.83 -3.94
N ASN A 72 9.65 -13.92 -4.05
CA ASN A 72 10.03 -14.55 -5.33
C ASN A 72 9.21 -15.81 -5.65
N SER A 73 8.65 -16.46 -4.62
CA SER A 73 7.86 -17.68 -4.76
C SER A 73 6.88 -17.83 -3.61
N ALA A 74 5.63 -18.15 -3.94
CA ALA A 74 4.59 -18.39 -2.94
C ALA A 74 4.80 -19.71 -2.15
N SER A 75 5.58 -20.65 -2.69
CA SER A 75 5.80 -21.98 -2.09
C SER A 75 7.21 -22.18 -1.56
N THR A 76 8.19 -21.45 -2.09
CA THR A 76 9.61 -21.62 -1.73
C THR A 76 10.09 -20.38 -0.98
N PRO A 77 10.26 -20.45 0.34
CA PRO A 77 10.72 -19.31 1.11
C PRO A 77 12.21 -19.04 0.87
N GLU A 78 12.54 -17.79 0.59
CA GLU A 78 13.90 -17.29 0.43
C GLU A 78 14.14 -16.14 1.41
N PRO A 79 15.03 -16.28 2.42
CA PRO A 79 15.27 -15.20 3.38
C PRO A 79 15.79 -13.92 2.71
N LEU A 80 15.62 -12.79 3.38
CA LEU A 80 16.32 -11.55 3.06
C LEU A 80 17.78 -11.63 3.51
N SER A 81 18.65 -10.94 2.79
CA SER A 81 20.01 -10.63 3.24
C SER A 81 19.97 -9.35 4.07
N PRO A 82 20.23 -9.41 5.40
CA PRO A 82 20.17 -8.22 6.24
C PRO A 82 21.11 -7.11 5.75
N GLY A 83 20.60 -5.89 5.62
CA GLY A 83 21.35 -4.72 5.14
C GLY A 83 21.39 -4.54 3.62
N ASP A 84 20.96 -5.53 2.85
CA ASP A 84 20.97 -5.45 1.39
C ASP A 84 19.64 -4.93 0.82
N PRO A 85 19.67 -3.97 -0.13
CA PRO A 85 18.47 -3.54 -0.84
C PRO A 85 17.79 -4.69 -1.58
N THR A 86 16.48 -4.83 -1.38
CA THR A 86 15.66 -5.86 -2.01
C THR A 86 14.41 -5.24 -2.63
N SER A 87 14.09 -5.61 -3.86
CA SER A 87 12.81 -5.25 -4.50
C SER A 87 11.71 -6.22 -4.07
N SER A 88 10.50 -5.71 -3.93
CA SER A 88 9.32 -6.54 -3.67
C SER A 88 8.14 -5.98 -4.43
N VAL A 89 7.40 -6.87 -5.09
CA VAL A 89 6.24 -6.48 -5.87
C VAL A 89 5.06 -7.36 -5.50
N PHE A 90 3.95 -6.74 -5.10
CA PHE A 90 2.74 -7.47 -4.70
C PHE A 90 1.47 -6.69 -4.98
N ASP A 91 0.39 -7.42 -5.16
CA ASP A 91 -0.92 -6.86 -5.47
C ASP A 91 -1.60 -6.35 -4.20
N LEU A 92 -2.19 -5.16 -4.31
CA LEU A 92 -3.07 -4.57 -3.31
C LEU A 92 -4.48 -5.05 -3.64
N GLY A 93 -4.78 -6.28 -3.25
CA GLY A 93 -6.07 -6.90 -3.50
C GLY A 93 -6.06 -8.39 -3.17
N ARG A 94 -7.11 -8.85 -2.51
CA ARG A 94 -7.57 -10.26 -2.58
C ARG A 94 -9.05 -10.35 -2.99
N ARG A 95 -9.65 -9.19 -3.36
CA ARG A 95 -11.02 -9.06 -3.87
C ARG A 95 -11.10 -7.89 -4.85
N PRO A 96 -11.47 -8.10 -6.12
CA PRO A 96 -11.67 -7.00 -7.05
C PRO A 96 -12.92 -6.23 -6.61
N THR A 97 -12.74 -4.99 -6.14
CA THR A 97 -13.84 -4.05 -5.91
C THR A 97 -13.59 -2.83 -6.81
N PRO A 98 -14.37 -2.63 -7.88
CA PRO A 98 -14.20 -1.45 -8.72
C PRO A 98 -14.41 -0.20 -7.86
N SER A 99 -13.44 0.72 -7.87
CA SER A 99 -13.44 1.91 -7.01
C SER A 99 -13.32 3.16 -7.88
N LEU A 100 -14.37 3.98 -7.93
CA LEU A 100 -14.33 5.29 -8.57
C LEU A 100 -13.73 6.31 -7.60
N LEU A 101 -12.65 7.02 -7.97
CA LEU A 101 -12.17 8.17 -7.21
C LEU A 101 -12.67 9.43 -7.90
N GLU A 102 -13.65 10.07 -7.30
CA GLU A 102 -14.14 11.36 -7.79
C GLU A 102 -13.26 12.48 -7.22
N ALA A 103 -12.90 13.46 -8.05
CA ALA A 103 -12.42 14.72 -7.52
C ALA A 103 -13.65 15.49 -7.09
N VAL A 104 -13.66 15.88 -5.83
CA VAL A 104 -14.66 16.81 -5.33
C VAL A 104 -14.31 18.17 -5.92
N SER A 105 -15.13 18.64 -6.85
CA SER A 105 -15.09 20.00 -7.37
C SER A 105 -15.29 20.99 -6.22
N TRP A 106 -14.42 22.00 -6.16
CA TRP A 106 -14.60 23.19 -5.33
C TRP A 106 -15.84 23.97 -5.74
#